data_AF-A0A920AXV8-F1
#
_entry.id   AF-A0A920AXV8-F1
#
_cell.length_a   1.000
_cell.length_b   1.000
_cell.length_c   1.000
_cell.angle_alpha   90.00
_cell.angle_beta   90.00
_cell.angle_gamma   90.00
#
_symmetry.space_group_name_H-M   'P 1'
#
loop_
_entity.id
_entity.type
_entity.pdbx_description
1 polymer ?
#
loop_
_entity_poly.entity_id
_entity_poly.type
_entity_poly.pdbx_seq_one_letter_code
_entity_poly.pdbx_strand_id
1 'polypeptide(L)'
;MLNQNIKSNNLSDFQSTINVIQFEYQHYFDAMIEHFINSSDASRVFSDFFEKAHRRMHEILDYNYSCVKINQFLHDIFLISLKYNYQHCDVEIPEFFYNFNAVLYYDNIKPKIVDLIECRYSDQLIIENLLEFEKERHKNNECQCGKNHKCINDDDLKSLFKMILKYFHQTNNSSIISNFKYYN
;
A
#
# COMPACT_ATOMS: atom_id res chain seq x y z
N MET A 1 3.41 44.49 -4.39
CA MET A 1 3.77 43.97 -5.72
C MET A 1 4.08 42.50 -5.57
N LEU A 2 3.13 41.62 -5.91
CA LEU A 2 3.32 40.17 -5.94
C LEU A 2 3.49 39.79 -7.41
N ASN A 3 4.74 39.76 -7.86
CA ASN A 3 5.09 39.15 -9.13
C ASN A 3 6.53 38.68 -9.08
N GLN A 4 6.71 37.45 -8.60
CA GLN A 4 7.83 36.63 -9.04
C GLN A 4 7.23 35.30 -9.49
N ASN A 5 7.13 35.20 -10.81
CA ASN A 5 6.94 33.97 -11.55
C ASN A 5 7.73 32.83 -10.90
N ILE A 6 7.04 31.93 -10.19
CA ILE A 6 7.57 30.60 -9.92
C ILE A 6 7.43 29.81 -11.23
N LYS A 7 8.34 30.10 -12.15
CA LYS A 7 8.85 29.13 -13.11
C LYS A 7 10.24 28.74 -12.62
N SER A 8 10.33 28.19 -11.41
CA SER A 8 11.49 27.42 -10.98
C SER A 8 11.42 26.05 -11.64
N ASN A 9 12.58 25.53 -12.04
CA ASN A 9 12.68 24.27 -12.78
C ASN A 9 12.09 23.12 -11.94
N ASN A 10 11.10 22.40 -12.49
CA ASN A 10 10.38 21.29 -11.83
C ASN A 10 11.26 20.37 -10.95
N LEU A 11 12.52 20.12 -11.35
CA LEU A 11 13.44 19.23 -10.65
C LEU A 11 13.84 19.71 -9.23
N SER A 12 14.05 21.02 -9.01
CA SER A 12 14.44 21.52 -7.67
C SER A 12 13.30 21.39 -6.68
N ASP A 13 12.07 21.62 -7.16
CA ASP A 13 10.86 21.59 -6.35
C ASP A 13 10.53 20.13 -5.99
N PHE A 14 10.70 19.20 -6.93
CA PHE A 14 10.61 17.76 -6.65
C PHE A 14 11.67 17.28 -5.66
N GLN A 15 12.93 17.68 -5.81
CA GLN A 15 14.00 17.25 -4.90
C GLN A 15 13.81 17.79 -3.49
N SER A 16 13.36 19.05 -3.36
CA SER A 16 12.99 19.62 -2.06
C SER A 16 11.83 18.87 -1.42
N THR A 17 10.83 18.48 -2.22
CA THR A 17 9.67 17.72 -1.76
C THR A 17 10.06 16.33 -1.27
N ILE A 18 10.93 15.62 -1.99
CA ILE A 18 11.45 14.30 -1.57
C ILE A 18 12.13 14.43 -0.20
N ASN A 19 13.03 15.40 -0.04
CA ASN A 19 13.75 15.60 1.21
C ASN A 19 12.83 15.90 2.39
N VAL A 20 11.78 16.72 2.17
CA VAL A 20 10.79 17.04 3.19
C VAL A 20 10.03 15.78 3.61
N ILE A 21 9.49 15.02 2.65
CA ILE A 21 8.74 13.80 2.96
C ILE A 21 9.64 12.75 3.64
N GLN A 22 10.85 12.53 3.14
CA GLN A 22 11.80 11.60 3.75
C GLN A 22 12.13 11.98 5.20
N PHE A 23 12.39 13.25 5.45
CA PHE A 23 12.72 13.73 6.79
C PHE A 23 11.53 13.70 7.75
N GLU A 24 10.39 14.28 7.38
CA GLU A 24 9.20 14.39 8.25
C GLU A 24 8.62 13.01 8.59
N TYR A 25 8.71 12.05 7.67
CA TYR A 25 8.12 10.73 7.80
C TYR A 25 9.15 9.61 8.03
N GLN A 26 10.40 9.93 8.37
CA GLN A 26 11.47 8.96 8.62
C GLN A 26 11.04 7.82 9.58
N HIS A 27 10.34 8.17 10.66
CA HIS A 27 9.83 7.23 11.66
C HIS A 27 8.89 6.15 11.08
N TYR A 28 8.15 6.46 10.01
CA TYR A 28 7.33 5.46 9.31
C TYR A 28 8.19 4.46 8.55
N PHE A 29 9.25 4.92 7.88
CA PHE A 29 10.17 4.02 7.20
C PHE A 29 10.91 3.12 8.18
N ASP A 30 11.35 3.66 9.32
CA ASP A 30 12.00 2.88 10.37
C ASP A 30 11.05 1.78 10.90
N ALA A 31 9.80 2.12 11.19
CA ALA A 31 8.80 1.17 11.64
C ALA A 31 8.47 0.10 10.58
N MET A 32 8.34 0.47 9.30
CA MET A 32 8.11 -0.50 8.22
C MET A 32 9.28 -1.48 8.08
N ILE A 33 10.52 -0.99 8.18
CA ILE A 33 11.72 -1.83 8.15
C ILE A 33 11.75 -2.81 9.33
N GLU A 34 11.42 -2.35 10.53
CA GLU A 34 11.29 -3.23 11.70
C GLU A 34 10.25 -4.33 11.45
N HIS A 35 9.11 -3.99 10.86
CA HIS A 35 8.09 -4.99 10.52
C HIS A 35 8.60 -6.00 9.49
N PHE A 36 9.32 -5.55 8.45
CA PHE A 36 9.88 -6.44 7.42
C PHE A 36 10.94 -7.39 7.99
N ILE A 37 11.84 -6.90 8.83
CA ILE A 37 12.85 -7.71 9.54
C ILE A 37 12.16 -8.81 10.36
N ASN A 38 11.09 -8.44 11.06
CA ASN A 38 10.36 -9.37 11.92
C ASN A 38 9.32 -10.22 11.17
N SER A 39 9.25 -10.13 9.84
CA SER A 39 8.24 -10.83 9.02
C SER A 39 6.82 -10.60 9.55
N SER A 40 6.52 -9.36 9.93
CA SER A 40 5.24 -8.95 10.50
C SER A 40 4.54 -7.94 9.60
N ASP A 41 3.25 -7.74 9.85
CA ASP A 41 2.40 -6.95 8.97
C ASP A 41 2.66 -5.43 9.12
N ALA A 42 3.14 -4.80 8.05
CA ALA A 42 3.43 -3.36 8.00
C ALA A 42 2.34 -2.54 7.28
N SER A 43 1.25 -3.17 6.84
CA SER A 43 0.21 -2.52 6.00
C SER A 43 -0.41 -1.29 6.66
N ARG A 44 -0.65 -1.34 7.97
CA ARG A 44 -1.22 -0.20 8.71
C ARG A 44 -0.25 0.97 8.77
N VAL A 45 1.02 0.69 9.07
CA VAL A 45 2.09 1.71 9.12
C VAL A 45 2.25 2.37 7.76
N PHE A 46 2.24 1.58 6.68
CA PHE A 46 2.27 2.10 5.31
C PHE A 46 1.05 2.96 5.00
N SER A 47 -0.15 2.52 5.37
CA SER A 47 -1.39 3.26 5.10
C SER A 47 -1.43 4.61 5.83
N ASP A 48 -1.00 4.64 7.10
CA ASP A 48 -0.89 5.87 7.88
C ASP A 48 0.16 6.84 7.28
N PHE A 49 1.32 6.32 6.85
CA PHE A 49 2.30 7.10 6.10
C PHE A 49 1.68 7.70 4.84
N PHE A 50 1.06 6.86 4.02
CA PHE A 50 0.56 7.24 2.71
C PHE A 50 -0.53 8.32 2.82
N GLU A 51 -1.47 8.18 3.77
CA GLU A 51 -2.53 9.17 4.00
C GLU A 51 -1.96 10.52 4.49
N LYS A 52 -1.05 10.49 5.46
CA LYS A 52 -0.47 11.72 6.02
C LYS A 52 0.43 12.43 5.01
N ALA A 53 1.30 11.68 4.34
CA ALA A 53 2.17 12.21 3.31
C ALA A 53 1.36 12.74 2.11
N HIS A 54 0.27 12.09 1.72
CA HIS A 54 -0.62 12.58 0.65
C HIS A 54 -1.18 13.97 0.95
N ARG A 55 -1.72 14.17 2.16
CA ARG A 55 -2.20 15.51 2.57
C ARG A 55 -1.08 16.53 2.55
N ARG A 56 0.10 16.14 3.07
CA ARG A 56 1.27 17.00 3.11
C ARG A 56 1.77 17.40 1.71
N MET A 57 1.69 16.49 0.75
CA MET A 57 2.04 16.77 -0.64
C MET A 57 1.15 17.83 -1.28
N HIS A 58 -0.15 17.84 -0.95
CA HIS A 58 -1.06 18.91 -1.39
C HIS A 58 -0.76 20.27 -0.74
N GLU A 59 -0.29 20.27 0.50
CA GLU A 59 0.16 21.52 1.17
C GLU A 59 1.40 22.11 0.49
N ILE A 60 2.28 21.27 -0.06
CA ILE A 60 3.53 21.69 -0.72
C ILE A 60 3.28 22.04 -2.20
N LEU A 61 2.52 21.22 -2.93
CA LEU A 61 2.38 21.26 -4.39
C LEU A 61 1.08 21.91 -4.90
N ASP A 62 0.25 22.45 -3.99
CA ASP A 62 -1.11 22.94 -4.20
C ASP A 62 -2.21 21.85 -4.19
N TYR A 63 -3.38 22.20 -3.64
CA TYR A 63 -4.53 21.30 -3.51
C TYR A 63 -5.16 20.91 -4.85
N ASN A 64 -4.91 21.65 -5.93
CA ASN A 64 -5.38 21.30 -7.27
C ASN A 64 -4.47 20.28 -7.98
N TYR A 65 -3.33 19.92 -7.38
CA TYR A 65 -2.45 18.91 -7.95
C TYR A 65 -3.15 17.54 -7.99
N SER A 66 -2.86 16.72 -9.00
CA SER A 66 -3.58 15.45 -9.18
C SER A 66 -3.25 14.43 -8.08
N CYS A 67 -4.27 13.93 -7.37
CA CYS A 67 -4.12 12.86 -6.38
C CYS A 67 -3.44 11.61 -6.97
N VAL A 68 -3.73 11.26 -8.22
CA VAL A 68 -3.11 10.12 -8.91
C VAL A 68 -1.59 10.32 -9.03
N LYS A 69 -1.17 11.53 -9.41
CA LYS A 69 0.26 11.86 -9.51
C LYS A 69 0.93 11.90 -8.14
N ILE A 70 0.26 12.43 -7.11
CA ILE A 70 0.78 12.42 -5.73
C ILE A 70 0.96 10.98 -5.25
N ASN A 71 -0.02 10.10 -5.46
CA ASN A 71 0.05 8.70 -5.05
C ASN A 71 1.23 7.97 -5.70
N GLN A 72 1.40 8.13 -7.01
CA GLN A 72 2.53 7.57 -7.75
C GLN A 72 3.85 8.10 -7.19
N PHE A 73 3.95 9.41 -7.01
CA PHE A 73 5.19 10.03 -6.55
C PHE A 73 5.53 9.68 -5.09
N LEU A 74 4.54 9.54 -4.21
CA LEU A 74 4.76 9.04 -2.85
C LEU A 74 5.21 7.59 -2.82
N HIS A 75 4.67 6.75 -3.71
CA HIS A 75 5.10 5.37 -3.82
C HIS A 75 6.55 5.28 -4.33
N ASP A 76 6.94 6.13 -5.29
CA ASP A 76 8.33 6.27 -5.72
C ASP A 76 9.24 6.72 -4.57
N ILE A 77 8.81 7.73 -3.79
CA ILE A 77 9.55 8.17 -2.60
C ILE A 77 9.72 7.02 -1.61
N PHE A 78 8.67 6.24 -1.34
CA PHE A 78 8.74 5.07 -0.48
C PHE A 78 9.79 4.07 -0.96
N LEU A 79 9.72 3.64 -2.23
CA LEU A 79 10.67 2.66 -2.79
C LEU A 79 12.11 3.18 -2.80
N ILE A 80 12.32 4.46 -3.17
CA ILE A 80 13.63 5.11 -3.15
C ILE A 80 14.16 5.20 -1.72
N SER A 81 13.34 5.61 -0.76
CA SER A 81 13.74 5.73 0.65
C SER A 81 14.19 4.38 1.20
N LEU A 82 13.43 3.31 0.96
CA LEU A 82 13.82 1.98 1.38
C LEU A 82 15.09 1.51 0.68
N LYS A 83 15.20 1.71 -0.64
CA LYS A 83 16.36 1.28 -1.42
C LYS A 83 17.65 1.99 -1.02
N TYR A 84 17.62 3.29 -0.74
CA TYR A 84 18.84 4.08 -0.49
C TYR A 84 19.15 4.24 0.99
N ASN A 85 18.15 4.50 1.82
CA ASN A 85 18.39 4.75 3.25
C ASN A 85 18.61 3.45 4.03
N TYR A 86 18.15 2.30 3.50
CA TYR A 86 18.25 0.99 4.16
C TYR A 86 18.97 -0.06 3.30
N GLN A 87 19.77 0.37 2.32
CA GLN A 87 20.58 -0.54 1.49
C GLN A 87 21.50 -1.47 2.31
N HIS A 88 21.82 -1.09 3.54
CA HIS A 88 22.72 -1.82 4.43
C HIS A 88 21.99 -2.80 5.36
N CYS A 89 20.66 -2.83 5.36
CA CYS A 89 19.88 -3.59 6.32
C CYS A 89 19.57 -5.03 5.85
N ASP A 90 19.99 -5.45 4.65
CA ASP A 90 19.66 -6.75 4.03
C ASP A 90 18.15 -7.11 4.14
N VAL A 91 17.29 -6.08 4.11
CA VAL A 91 15.83 -6.26 4.22
C VAL A 91 15.21 -6.37 2.84
N GLU A 92 14.53 -7.48 2.59
CA GLU A 92 13.72 -7.66 1.39
C GLU A 92 12.35 -6.98 1.58
N ILE A 93 12.03 -6.02 0.71
CA ILE A 93 10.70 -5.41 0.69
C ILE A 93 9.71 -6.45 0.16
N PRO A 94 8.64 -6.81 0.89
CA PRO A 94 7.69 -7.79 0.40
C PRO A 94 7.07 -7.34 -0.92
N GLU A 95 6.95 -8.24 -1.89
CA GLU A 95 6.42 -7.99 -3.24
C GLU A 95 5.07 -7.22 -3.21
N PHE A 96 4.27 -7.49 -2.17
CA PHE A 96 3.01 -6.84 -1.90
C PHE A 96 3.09 -5.29 -1.85
N PHE A 97 4.19 -4.72 -1.34
CA PHE A 97 4.38 -3.27 -1.22
C PHE A 97 4.75 -2.56 -2.53
N TYR A 98 5.02 -3.30 -3.60
CA TYR A 98 5.18 -2.70 -4.94
C TYR A 98 3.84 -2.36 -5.60
N ASN A 99 2.71 -2.70 -4.97
CA ASN A 99 1.39 -2.26 -5.39
C ASN A 99 0.70 -1.53 -4.23
N PHE A 100 0.92 -0.22 -4.12
CA PHE A 100 0.36 0.57 -3.01
C PHE A 100 -1.17 0.47 -2.92
N ASN A 101 -1.88 0.35 -4.05
CA ASN A 101 -3.34 0.19 -4.05
C ASN A 101 -3.75 -1.12 -3.37
N ALA A 102 -2.99 -2.20 -3.59
CA ALA A 102 -3.25 -3.48 -2.93
C ALA A 102 -3.02 -3.38 -1.41
N VAL A 103 -1.96 -2.69 -0.98
CA VAL A 103 -1.66 -2.49 0.46
C VAL A 103 -2.76 -1.69 1.15
N LEU A 104 -3.14 -0.54 0.58
CA LEU A 104 -4.20 0.31 1.14
C LEU A 104 -5.55 -0.42 1.17
N TYR A 105 -5.84 -1.19 0.13
CA TYR A 105 -7.06 -1.99 0.08
C TYR A 105 -7.05 -3.11 1.12
N TYR A 106 -5.92 -3.80 1.30
CA TYR A 106 -5.77 -4.82 2.33
C TYR A 106 -5.95 -4.27 3.74
N ASP A 107 -5.37 -3.13 4.10
CA ASP A 107 -5.59 -2.51 5.42
C ASP A 107 -7.09 -2.32 5.70
N ASN A 108 -7.86 -1.94 4.68
CA ASN A 108 -9.31 -1.76 4.78
C ASN A 108 -10.09 -3.08 4.94
N ILE A 109 -9.68 -4.18 4.30
CA ILE A 109 -10.41 -5.45 4.32
C ILE A 109 -9.84 -6.49 5.29
N LYS A 110 -8.69 -6.20 5.92
CA LYS A 110 -8.01 -7.10 6.85
C LYS A 110 -8.93 -7.64 7.96
N PRO A 111 -9.79 -6.84 8.62
CA PRO A 111 -10.73 -7.38 9.61
C PRO A 111 -11.64 -8.47 9.05
N LYS A 112 -12.16 -8.29 7.83
CA LYS A 112 -12.99 -9.28 7.16
C LYS A 112 -12.23 -10.58 6.88
N ILE A 113 -10.95 -10.49 6.50
CA ILE A 113 -10.09 -11.67 6.30
C ILE A 113 -9.89 -12.41 7.61
N VAL A 114 -9.60 -11.69 8.70
CA VAL A 114 -9.44 -12.27 10.05
C VAL A 114 -10.70 -13.02 10.45
N ASP A 115 -11.88 -12.41 10.31
CA ASP A 115 -13.16 -13.06 10.64
C ASP A 115 -13.37 -14.37 9.87
N LEU A 116 -13.04 -14.40 8.58
CA LEU A 116 -13.22 -15.59 7.74
C LEU A 116 -12.22 -16.70 8.10
N ILE A 117 -11.00 -16.33 8.50
CA ILE A 117 -9.97 -17.27 8.98
C ILE A 117 -10.37 -17.85 10.34
N GLU A 118 -10.90 -17.05 11.24
CA GLU A 118 -11.43 -17.51 12.53
C GLU A 118 -12.61 -18.48 12.36
N CYS A 119 -13.41 -18.29 11.31
CA CYS A 119 -14.46 -19.24 10.87
C CYS A 119 -13.90 -20.52 10.22
N ARG A 120 -12.58 -20.67 10.12
CA ARG A 120 -11.86 -21.81 9.52
C ARG A 120 -12.22 -22.03 8.05
N TYR A 121 -12.47 -20.97 7.30
CA TYR A 121 -12.69 -21.07 5.87
C TYR A 121 -11.37 -21.38 5.16
N SER A 122 -11.42 -22.18 4.09
CA SER A 122 -10.27 -22.39 3.22
C SER A 122 -9.98 -21.13 2.41
N ASP A 123 -8.73 -20.95 1.94
CA ASP A 123 -8.35 -19.81 1.10
C ASP A 123 -9.27 -19.62 -0.10
N GLN A 124 -9.70 -20.71 -0.74
CA GLN A 124 -10.66 -20.66 -1.84
C GLN A 124 -12.00 -20.07 -1.38
N LEU A 125 -12.54 -20.54 -0.24
CA LEU A 125 -13.80 -20.03 0.28
C LEU A 125 -13.68 -18.58 0.78
N ILE A 126 -12.52 -18.20 1.32
CA ILE A 126 -12.22 -16.81 1.68
C ILE A 126 -12.24 -15.93 0.43
N ILE A 127 -11.57 -16.34 -0.66
CA ILE A 127 -11.58 -15.61 -1.94
C ILE A 127 -13.00 -15.47 -2.48
N GLU A 128 -13.80 -16.55 -2.45
CA GLU A 128 -15.20 -16.51 -2.89
C GLU A 128 -16.03 -15.53 -2.06
N ASN A 129 -15.85 -15.52 -0.73
CA ASN A 129 -16.50 -14.56 0.16
C ASN A 129 -16.08 -13.11 -0.10
N LEU A 130 -14.79 -12.87 -0.37
CA LEU A 130 -14.27 -11.54 -0.67
C LEU A 130 -14.77 -11.02 -2.04
N LEU A 131 -14.92 -11.92 -3.02
CA LEU A 131 -15.53 -11.57 -4.32
C LEU A 131 -16.99 -11.14 -4.14
N GLU A 132 -17.78 -11.91 -3.39
CA GLU A 132 -19.17 -11.54 -3.09
C GLU A 132 -19.24 -10.23 -2.28
N PHE A 133 -18.35 -10.05 -1.30
CA PHE A 133 -18.25 -8.82 -0.53
C PHE A 133 -18.01 -7.59 -1.40
N GLU A 134 -17.07 -7.65 -2.36
CA GLU A 134 -16.83 -6.53 -3.27
C GLU A 134 -17.97 -6.31 -4.27
N LYS A 135 -18.63 -7.38 -4.74
CA LYS A 135 -19.82 -7.24 -5.57
C LYS A 135 -20.93 -6.48 -4.85
N GLU A 136 -21.17 -6.78 -3.57
CA GLU A 136 -22.17 -6.08 -2.76
C GLU A 136 -21.79 -4.63 -2.49
N ARG A 137 -20.53 -4.36 -2.10
CA ARG A 137 -20.05 -2.97 -1.95
C ARG A 137 -20.18 -2.16 -3.22
N HIS A 138 -19.91 -2.77 -4.38
CA HIS A 138 -20.06 -2.11 -5.67
C HIS A 138 -21.52 -1.81 -6.00
N LYS A 139 -22.45 -2.74 -5.75
CA LYS A 139 -23.90 -2.51 -5.89
C LYS A 139 -24.38 -1.36 -4.99
N ASN A 140 -23.79 -1.23 -3.80
CA ASN A 140 -24.15 -0.20 -2.82
C ASN A 140 -23.42 1.14 -3.02
N ASN A 141 -22.55 1.29 -4.03
CA ASN A 141 -21.68 2.46 -4.24
C ASN A 141 -20.71 2.74 -3.07
N GLU A 142 -20.32 1.70 -2.33
CA GLU A 142 -19.36 1.76 -1.22
C GLU A 142 -17.93 1.40 -1.67
N CYS A 143 -17.77 1.04 -2.95
CA CYS A 143 -16.49 0.67 -3.53
C CYS A 143 -15.61 1.91 -3.76
N GLN A 144 -14.32 1.79 -3.41
CA GLN A 144 -13.31 2.85 -3.56
C GLN A 144 -12.81 3.03 -5.01
N CYS A 145 -13.37 2.31 -5.99
CA CYS A 145 -12.90 2.30 -7.38
C CYS A 145 -13.04 3.62 -8.15
N GLY A 146 -13.67 4.65 -7.57
CA GLY A 146 -13.55 6.03 -8.06
C GLY A 146 -13.76 6.20 -9.57
N LYS A 147 -15.00 5.98 -10.04
CA LYS A 147 -15.52 6.23 -11.40
C LYS A 147 -15.28 5.11 -12.43
N ASN A 148 -16.40 4.71 -13.05
CA ASN A 148 -16.60 3.84 -14.22
C ASN A 148 -16.55 2.32 -14.02
N HIS A 149 -17.76 1.76 -14.06
CA HIS A 149 -18.14 0.36 -13.94
C HIS A 149 -17.62 -0.48 -15.12
N LYS A 150 -16.57 -1.25 -14.87
CA LYS A 150 -16.69 -2.70 -15.01
C LYS A 150 -16.39 -3.25 -13.63
N CYS A 151 -17.29 -4.07 -13.09
CA CYS A 151 -16.94 -4.95 -11.98
C CYS A 151 -15.57 -5.52 -12.34
N ILE A 152 -14.56 -5.26 -11.50
CA ILE A 152 -13.18 -5.71 -11.74
C ILE A 152 -13.30 -7.14 -12.24
N ASN A 153 -12.71 -7.44 -13.39
CA ASN A 153 -12.82 -8.77 -13.99
C ASN A 153 -12.54 -9.80 -12.89
N ASP A 154 -13.42 -10.79 -12.72
CA ASP A 154 -13.38 -11.72 -11.59
C ASP A 154 -11.97 -12.31 -11.41
N ASP A 155 -11.22 -12.51 -12.50
CA ASP A 155 -9.87 -13.05 -12.50
C ASP A 155 -8.80 -12.08 -11.95
N ASP A 156 -8.88 -10.78 -12.25
CA ASP A 156 -7.96 -9.78 -11.72
C ASP A 156 -8.18 -9.59 -10.21
N LEU A 157 -9.45 -9.57 -9.80
CA LEU A 157 -9.82 -9.44 -8.39
C LEU A 157 -9.45 -10.70 -7.59
N LYS A 158 -9.64 -11.89 -8.17
CA LYS A 158 -9.13 -13.16 -7.61
C LYS A 158 -7.62 -13.13 -7.44
N SER A 159 -6.88 -12.64 -8.44
CA SER A 159 -5.43 -12.53 -8.38
C SER A 159 -4.99 -11.61 -7.24
N LEU A 160 -5.65 -10.46 -7.10
CA LEU A 160 -5.44 -9.53 -5.98
C LEU A 160 -5.68 -10.23 -4.63
N PHE A 161 -6.81 -10.93 -4.46
CA PHE A 161 -7.10 -11.63 -3.21
C PHE A 161 -6.11 -12.75 -2.90
N LYS A 162 -5.64 -13.49 -3.91
CA LYS A 162 -4.57 -14.49 -3.71
C LYS A 162 -3.28 -13.83 -3.20
N MET A 163 -2.90 -12.69 -3.78
CA MET A 163 -1.73 -11.93 -3.34
C MET A 163 -1.90 -11.42 -1.91
N ILE A 164 -3.08 -10.92 -1.56
CA ILE A 164 -3.42 -10.45 -0.22
C ILE A 164 -3.35 -11.60 0.80
N LEU A 165 -3.96 -12.76 0.51
CA LEU A 165 -3.92 -13.90 1.42
C LEU A 165 -2.50 -14.45 1.59
N LYS A 166 -1.71 -14.51 0.51
CA LYS A 166 -0.29 -14.86 0.58
C LYS A 166 0.44 -13.95 1.56
N TYR A 167 0.27 -12.63 1.45
CA TYR A 167 0.89 -11.66 2.37
C TYR A 167 0.37 -11.82 3.81
N PHE A 168 -0.94 -11.97 3.99
CA PHE A 168 -1.54 -12.19 5.31
C PHE A 168 -0.92 -13.41 6.01
N HIS A 169 -0.83 -14.54 5.31
CA HIS A 169 -0.25 -15.77 5.85
C HIS A 169 1.24 -15.65 6.14
N GLN A 170 2.00 -14.94 5.31
CA GLN A 170 3.42 -14.68 5.56
C GLN A 170 3.67 -13.86 6.83
N THR A 171 2.76 -12.94 7.16
CA THR A 171 2.97 -11.94 8.21
C THR A 171 2.19 -12.18 9.50
N ASN A 172 1.18 -13.05 9.48
CA ASN A 172 0.31 -13.32 10.63
C ASN A 172 0.33 -14.79 11.09
N ASN A 173 0.97 -15.71 10.34
CA ASN A 173 1.16 -17.10 10.77
C ASN A 173 2.64 -17.40 10.99
N SER A 174 3.07 -17.46 12.26
CA SER A 174 4.40 -17.88 12.69
C SER A 174 4.76 -19.33 12.28
N SER A 175 3.78 -20.13 11.85
CA SER A 175 3.93 -21.52 11.43
C SER A 175 4.13 -21.74 9.91
N ILE A 176 4.09 -20.68 9.08
CA ILE A 176 4.14 -20.80 7.61
C ILE A 176 5.53 -20.53 7.01
N ILE A 177 6.48 -20.01 7.78
CA ILE A 177 7.87 -19.78 7.32
C ILE A 177 8.58 -21.11 6.92
N SER A 178 8.06 -22.27 7.34
CA SER A 178 8.62 -23.59 7.00
C SER A 178 8.06 -24.26 5.74
N ASN A 179 6.91 -23.84 5.18
CA ASN A 179 6.22 -24.61 4.13
C ASN A 179 6.27 -24.03 2.71
N PHE A 180 6.74 -22.79 2.50
CA PHE A 180 6.84 -22.22 1.16
C PHE A 180 8.15 -22.54 0.42
N LYS A 181 9.07 -23.32 1.00
CA LYS A 181 10.30 -23.77 0.33
C LYS A 181 10.12 -24.96 -0.63
N TYR A 182 8.91 -25.53 -0.75
CA TYR A 182 8.72 -26.82 -1.45
C TYR A 182 7.85 -26.79 -2.72
N TYR A 183 7.54 -25.63 -3.28
CA TYR A 183 6.88 -25.58 -4.60
C TYR A 183 7.55 -24.55 -5.51
N ASN A 184 8.67 -24.96 -6.10
CA ASN A 184 9.16 -24.51 -7.41
C ASN A 184 9.31 -25.75 -8.29
#